data_AF-L7F3J7-F1
#
_entry.id   AF-L7F3J7-F1
#
_cell.length_a   1.000
_cell.length_b   1.000
_cell.length_c   1.000
_cell.angle_alpha   90.00
_cell.angle_beta   90.00
_cell.angle_gamma   90.00
#
_symmetry.space_group_name_H-M   'P 1'
#
loop_
_entity.id
_entity.type
_entity.pdbx_description
1 polymer ?
#
loop_
_entity_poly.entity_id
_entity_poly.type
_entity_poly.pdbx_seq_one_letter_code
_entity_poly.pdbx_strand_id
1 'polypeptide(L)'
;MRRITIVTCDFEPSGNGDHTKWSAMRRRLATLHPAMRCRQENVGHGRTGRRSALFGESKHIRRRQRSIERISPVSTRLARPPATLLPLTPLQLRIVRKIAYGAATTAIASELSLTISSVNVQVTLCGRKLGASGRAAVVHATFATHQLLRPERADAPGEFSDQHIEAWRMVAIGATSRVYAQRVHTSRGEALRRVTALREFVGAVNAPHLVTLGWAHGQLDDSLTKMATGHLLRAPVRAGARRRQGRGRPLAEHLTRTPPPQQHQHVAIGPDQTAGAPHRLFPVRTGLGELDG
;
A
#
# COMPACT_ATOMS: atom_id res chain seq x y z
N MET A 1 9.86 7.84 -32.64
CA MET A 1 9.14 8.35 -31.44
C MET A 1 8.36 9.61 -31.82
N ARG A 2 7.04 9.68 -31.58
CA ARG A 2 6.27 10.91 -31.82
C ARG A 2 6.42 11.85 -30.61
N ARG A 3 6.97 13.05 -30.80
CA ARG A 3 7.05 14.10 -29.76
C ARG A 3 5.62 14.58 -29.45
N ILE A 4 5.22 14.50 -28.19
CA ILE A 4 3.98 15.11 -27.70
C ILE A 4 4.37 16.44 -27.06
N THR A 5 3.90 17.54 -27.63
CA THR A 5 4.06 18.88 -27.07
C THR A 5 2.86 19.16 -26.16
N ILE A 6 3.12 19.49 -24.89
CA ILE A 6 2.08 19.92 -23.95
C ILE A 6 2.15 21.45 -23.88
N VAL A 7 1.02 22.10 -24.15
CA VAL A 7 0.86 23.55 -24.00
C VAL A 7 -0.06 23.78 -22.82
N THR A 8 0.43 24.45 -21.78
CA THR A 8 -0.35 24.95 -20.65
C THR A 8 -0.75 26.39 -20.91
N CYS A 9 -1.90 26.81 -20.38
CA CYS A 9 -2.39 28.18 -20.53
C CYS A 9 -2.85 28.71 -19.18
N ASP A 10 -2.32 29.87 -18.81
CA ASP A 10 -2.79 30.65 -17.68
C ASP A 10 -3.88 31.61 -18.16
N PHE A 11 -5.08 31.45 -17.59
CA PHE A 11 -6.19 32.38 -17.84
C PHE A 11 -6.27 33.33 -16.64
N GLU A 12 -6.33 34.63 -16.94
CA GLU A 12 -6.47 35.66 -15.91
C GLU A 12 -7.89 35.65 -15.33
N PRO A 13 -8.08 35.99 -14.04
CA PRO A 13 -9.37 35.85 -13.35
C PRO A 13 -10.50 36.76 -13.87
N SER A 14 -10.16 37.86 -14.56
CA SER A 14 -11.11 38.86 -15.05
C SER A 14 -11.45 38.62 -16.52
N GLY A 15 -12.44 37.75 -16.77
CA GLY A 15 -12.82 37.16 -18.06
C GLY A 15 -13.27 38.08 -19.22
N ASN A 16 -12.81 39.33 -19.31
CA ASN A 16 -13.07 40.20 -20.47
C ASN A 16 -12.00 40.09 -21.58
N GLY A 17 -10.82 39.51 -21.30
CA GLY A 17 -9.78 39.26 -22.31
C GLY A 17 -9.84 37.89 -23.00
N ASP A 18 -10.77 37.02 -22.57
CA ASP A 18 -10.66 35.59 -22.82
C ASP A 18 -11.06 35.17 -24.23
N HIS A 19 -12.03 35.81 -24.87
CA HIS A 19 -12.50 35.35 -26.18
C HIS A 19 -11.43 35.52 -27.28
N THR A 20 -10.73 36.65 -27.30
CA THR A 20 -9.67 36.92 -28.28
C THR A 20 -8.44 36.06 -28.02
N LYS A 21 -7.99 35.93 -26.76
CA LYS A 21 -6.89 35.03 -26.36
C LYS A 21 -7.23 33.57 -26.69
N TRP A 22 -8.45 33.13 -26.37
CA TRP A 22 -8.93 31.78 -26.69
C TRP A 22 -9.05 31.53 -28.20
N SER A 23 -9.56 32.50 -28.96
CA SER A 23 -9.69 32.38 -30.42
C SER A 23 -8.33 32.37 -31.13
N ALA A 24 -7.37 33.18 -30.67
CA ALA A 24 -5.99 33.15 -31.14
C ALA A 24 -5.32 31.81 -30.82
N MET A 25 -5.50 31.31 -29.60
CA MET A 25 -5.02 29.98 -29.19
C MET A 25 -5.65 28.88 -30.04
N ARG A 26 -6.98 28.88 -30.24
CA ARG A 26 -7.68 27.88 -31.05
C ARG A 26 -7.17 27.87 -32.50
N ARG A 27 -6.94 29.04 -33.09
CA ARG A 27 -6.31 29.16 -34.42
C ARG A 27 -4.90 28.57 -34.42
N ARG A 28 -4.08 28.86 -33.41
CA ARG A 28 -2.72 28.31 -33.26
C ARG A 28 -2.70 26.80 -33.01
N LEU A 29 -3.67 26.25 -32.27
CA LEU A 29 -3.82 24.81 -32.07
C LEU A 29 -4.28 24.11 -33.35
N ALA A 30 -5.13 24.75 -34.16
CA ALA A 30 -5.62 24.19 -35.42
C ALA A 30 -4.50 24.04 -36.47
N THR A 31 -3.48 24.90 -36.45
CA THR A 31 -2.32 24.79 -37.36
C THR A 31 -1.32 23.71 -36.94
N LEU A 32 -1.42 23.17 -35.72
CA LEU A 32 -0.41 22.27 -35.14
C LEU A 32 -0.72 20.76 -35.31
N HIS A 33 -1.74 20.37 -36.08
CA HIS A 33 -2.13 18.97 -36.36
C HIS A 33 -2.46 18.12 -35.09
N PRO A 34 -3.14 16.96 -35.18
CA PRO A 34 -4.00 16.44 -34.11
C PRO A 34 -3.28 15.77 -32.91
N ALA A 35 -1.99 16.00 -32.72
CA ALA A 35 -1.19 15.35 -31.68
C ALA A 35 -1.08 16.15 -30.36
N MET A 36 -2.08 16.97 -30.03
CA MET A 36 -2.06 17.75 -28.77
C MET A 36 -3.23 17.42 -27.83
N ARG A 37 -2.89 17.21 -26.56
CA ARG A 37 -3.84 17.15 -25.44
C ARG A 37 -3.86 18.51 -24.74
N CYS A 38 -4.92 19.27 -24.96
CA CYS A 38 -5.21 20.45 -24.14
C CYS A 38 -5.63 19.97 -22.74
N ARG A 39 -4.83 20.29 -21.72
CA ARG A 39 -5.15 20.02 -20.32
C ARG A 39 -5.47 21.36 -19.67
N GLN A 40 -6.74 21.64 -19.44
CA GLN A 40 -7.17 22.84 -18.73
C GLN A 40 -6.95 22.63 -17.23
N GLU A 41 -5.91 23.25 -16.67
CA GLU A 41 -5.57 23.23 -15.25
C GLU A 41 -6.21 24.45 -14.56
N ASN A 42 -7.53 24.53 -14.52
CA ASN A 42 -8.21 25.52 -13.68
C ASN A 42 -9.51 24.93 -13.12
N VAL A 43 -9.47 24.51 -11.86
CA VAL A 43 -10.59 23.90 -11.13
C VAL A 43 -11.52 24.96 -10.51
N GLY A 44 -11.20 26.26 -10.65
CA GLY A 44 -11.88 27.37 -9.97
C GLY A 44 -13.23 27.84 -10.54
N HIS A 45 -13.61 27.51 -11.77
CA HIS A 45 -14.79 28.16 -12.42
C HIS A 45 -16.13 27.43 -12.25
N GLY A 46 -16.31 26.68 -11.16
CA GLY A 46 -17.44 25.76 -11.00
C GLY A 46 -18.83 26.37 -10.82
N ARG A 47 -18.99 27.66 -10.48
CA ARG A 47 -20.32 28.19 -10.09
C ARG A 47 -20.97 29.21 -11.03
N THR A 48 -20.22 30.09 -11.70
CA THR A 48 -20.82 31.15 -12.55
C THR A 48 -20.78 30.87 -14.05
N GLY A 49 -19.96 29.91 -14.52
CA GLY A 49 -19.74 29.64 -15.95
C GLY A 49 -20.78 28.75 -16.64
N ARG A 50 -21.91 28.39 -16.01
CA ARG A 50 -22.89 27.43 -16.58
C ARG A 50 -23.59 27.92 -17.86
N ARG A 51 -23.51 29.22 -18.18
CA ARG A 51 -24.12 29.82 -19.36
C ARG A 51 -23.12 30.35 -20.40
N SER A 52 -21.81 30.21 -20.20
CA SER A 52 -20.86 30.65 -21.23
C SER A 52 -20.85 29.63 -22.38
N ALA A 53 -21.04 30.12 -23.61
CA ALA A 53 -20.96 29.30 -24.83
C ALA A 53 -19.63 28.54 -24.90
N LEU A 54 -18.55 29.15 -24.38
CA LEU A 54 -17.20 28.58 -24.29
C LEU A 54 -17.14 27.32 -23.39
N PHE A 55 -17.89 27.27 -22.29
CA PHE A 55 -17.94 26.08 -21.43
C PHE A 55 -18.72 24.93 -22.09
N GLY A 56 -19.77 25.26 -22.86
CA GLY A 56 -20.49 24.32 -23.70
C GLY A 56 -19.60 23.70 -24.79
N GLU A 57 -18.80 24.54 -25.46
CA GLU A 57 -17.89 24.11 -26.53
C GLU A 57 -16.73 23.25 -25.98
N SER A 58 -16.16 23.59 -24.81
CA SER A 58 -15.18 22.73 -24.12
C SER A 58 -15.74 21.35 -23.75
N LYS A 59 -17.01 21.27 -23.34
CA LYS A 59 -17.68 19.98 -23.11
C LYS A 59 -17.88 19.21 -24.40
N HIS A 60 -18.24 19.88 -25.49
CA HIS A 60 -18.39 19.24 -26.81
C HIS A 60 -17.06 18.71 -27.34
N ILE A 61 -15.96 19.45 -27.20
CA ILE A 61 -14.61 19.01 -27.55
C ILE A 61 -14.23 17.79 -26.71
N ARG A 62 -14.48 17.81 -25.39
CA ARG A 62 -14.19 16.66 -24.52
C ARG A 62 -15.04 15.43 -24.86
N ARG A 63 -16.30 15.62 -25.27
CA ARG A 63 -17.18 14.53 -25.74
C ARG A 63 -16.70 13.99 -27.09
N ARG A 64 -16.34 14.86 -28.05
CA ARG A 64 -15.76 14.46 -29.34
C ARG A 64 -14.43 13.72 -29.17
N GLN A 65 -13.54 14.19 -28.29
CA GLN A 65 -12.30 13.49 -27.95
C GLN A 65 -12.58 12.08 -27.39
N ARG A 66 -13.56 11.93 -26.50
CA ARG A 66 -13.97 10.60 -26.00
C ARG A 66 -14.60 9.71 -27.07
N SER A 67 -15.35 10.29 -28.02
CA SER A 67 -15.92 9.55 -29.14
C SER A 67 -14.86 9.13 -30.15
N ILE A 68 -13.87 9.97 -30.43
CA ILE A 68 -12.70 9.65 -31.27
C ILE A 68 -11.83 8.58 -30.59
N GLU A 69 -11.66 8.63 -29.26
CA GLU A 69 -10.99 7.58 -28.48
C GLU A 69 -11.78 6.24 -28.46
N ARG A 70 -13.10 6.25 -28.75
CA ARG A 70 -13.92 5.03 -28.88
C ARG A 70 -13.95 4.44 -30.29
N ILE A 71 -13.74 5.24 -31.33
CA ILE A 71 -13.81 4.82 -32.74
C ILE A 71 -12.41 4.48 -33.30
N SER A 72 -11.33 4.82 -32.58
CA SER A 72 -10.00 4.30 -32.90
C SER A 72 -9.96 2.77 -32.71
N PRO A 73 -9.44 2.00 -33.69
CA PRO A 73 -9.28 0.56 -33.54
C PRO A 73 -8.38 0.34 -32.32
N VAL A 74 -8.90 -0.45 -31.38
CA VAL A 74 -8.21 -1.00 -30.19
C VAL A 74 -6.87 -0.32 -29.98
N SER A 75 -6.89 0.84 -29.31
CA SER A 75 -5.68 1.31 -28.66
C SER A 75 -5.32 0.15 -27.74
N THR A 76 -4.30 -0.61 -28.16
CA THR A 76 -3.52 -1.48 -27.32
C THR A 76 -3.14 -0.59 -26.16
N ARG A 77 -3.98 -0.62 -25.11
CA ARG A 77 -3.67 -0.15 -23.79
C ARG A 77 -2.41 -0.91 -23.48
N LEU A 78 -1.26 -0.28 -23.76
CA LEU A 78 0.05 -0.86 -23.61
C LEU A 78 -0.03 -1.62 -22.32
N ALA A 79 0.01 -2.96 -22.43
CA ALA A 79 -0.11 -3.83 -21.30
C ALA A 79 0.80 -3.23 -20.26
N ARG A 80 0.23 -2.85 -19.10
CA ARG A 80 1.00 -2.24 -18.00
C ARG A 80 2.27 -3.07 -17.94
N PRO A 81 3.46 -2.49 -18.18
CA PRO A 81 4.67 -3.29 -18.25
C PRO A 81 4.68 -4.18 -17.01
N PRO A 82 4.94 -5.48 -17.16
CA PRO A 82 4.95 -6.40 -16.03
C PRO A 82 5.79 -5.73 -14.95
N ALA A 83 5.29 -5.74 -13.70
CA ALA A 83 5.93 -5.05 -12.61
C ALA A 83 7.36 -5.57 -12.49
N THR A 84 8.31 -4.86 -13.09
CA THR A 84 9.72 -5.12 -12.89
C THR A 84 9.97 -4.70 -11.46
N LEU A 85 10.20 -5.68 -10.58
CA LEU A 85 10.53 -5.46 -9.17
C LEU A 85 11.86 -4.70 -9.13
N LEU A 86 11.77 -3.38 -9.26
CA LEU A 86 12.93 -2.51 -9.33
C LEU A 86 13.34 -2.11 -7.90
N PRO A 87 14.65 -2.03 -7.63
CA PRO A 87 15.12 -1.56 -6.34
C PRO A 87 14.67 -0.11 -6.09
N LEU A 88 14.25 0.14 -4.86
CA LEU A 88 13.94 1.47 -4.34
C LEU A 88 15.25 2.24 -4.10
N THR A 89 15.21 3.55 -4.30
CA THR A 89 16.34 4.41 -3.96
C THR A 89 16.49 4.55 -2.43
N PRO A 90 17.65 4.98 -1.90
CA PRO A 90 17.82 5.19 -0.46
C PRO A 90 16.78 6.13 0.15
N LEU A 91 16.41 7.21 -0.55
CA LEU A 91 15.35 8.13 -0.11
C LEU A 91 13.98 7.43 -0.06
N GLN A 92 13.66 6.63 -1.07
CA GLN A 92 12.42 5.86 -1.13
C GLN A 92 12.34 4.87 0.03
N LEU A 93 13.43 4.18 0.36
CA LEU A 93 13.50 3.28 1.51
C LEU A 93 13.31 4.03 2.84
N ARG A 94 13.92 5.21 3.02
CA ARG A 94 13.71 6.06 4.21
C ARG A 94 12.24 6.46 4.36
N ILE A 95 11.59 6.87 3.27
CA ILE A 95 10.16 7.21 3.26
C ILE A 95 9.32 5.98 3.64
N VAL A 96 9.51 4.85 2.96
CA VAL A 96 8.72 3.63 3.20
C VAL A 96 8.92 3.11 4.62
N ARG A 97 10.14 3.14 5.16
CA ARG A 97 10.44 2.77 6.56
C ARG A 97 9.61 3.61 7.53
N LYS A 98 9.55 4.93 7.35
CA LYS A 98 8.73 5.80 8.22
C LYS A 98 7.24 5.49 8.12
N ILE A 99 6.76 5.23 6.91
CA ILE A 99 5.38 4.80 6.68
C ILE A 99 5.09 3.47 7.41
N ALA A 100 6.02 2.52 7.35
CA ALA A 100 5.91 1.22 8.02
C ALA A 100 5.79 1.36 9.54
N TYR A 101 6.46 2.34 10.15
CA TYR A 101 6.34 2.68 11.58
C TYR A 101 5.19 3.64 11.89
N GLY A 102 4.25 3.83 10.97
CA GLY A 102 3.03 4.60 11.22
C GLY A 102 3.17 6.11 11.11
N ALA A 103 4.30 6.66 10.66
CA ALA A 103 4.46 8.10 10.53
C ALA A 103 3.47 8.72 9.53
N ALA A 104 2.87 9.84 9.93
CA ALA A 104 2.02 10.65 9.06
C ALA A 104 2.82 11.32 7.93
N THR A 105 2.18 11.63 6.80
CA THR A 105 2.85 12.27 5.65
C THR A 105 3.49 13.61 6.01
N THR A 106 2.85 14.39 6.88
CA THR A 106 3.36 15.68 7.38
C THR A 106 4.63 15.51 8.20
N ALA A 107 4.66 14.53 9.12
CA ALA A 107 5.85 14.20 9.90
C ALA A 107 7.01 13.74 9.00
N ILE A 108 6.73 12.87 8.02
CA ILE A 108 7.73 12.42 7.05
C ILE A 108 8.28 13.58 6.22
N ALA A 109 7.39 14.46 5.75
CA ALA A 109 7.75 15.64 4.96
C ALA A 109 8.68 16.57 5.75
N SER A 110 8.31 16.89 6.99
CA SER A 110 9.10 17.72 7.89
C SER A 110 10.48 17.09 8.16
N GLU A 111 10.53 15.83 8.58
CA GLU A 111 11.78 15.19 8.99
C GLU A 111 12.76 14.96 7.83
N LEU A 112 12.25 14.72 6.63
CA LEU A 112 13.08 14.50 5.44
C LEU A 112 13.31 15.78 4.63
N SER A 113 12.87 16.95 5.12
CA SER A 113 12.95 18.22 4.39
C SER A 113 12.35 18.13 2.97
N LEU A 114 11.19 17.48 2.87
CA LEU A 114 10.43 17.31 1.62
C LEU A 114 9.07 18.02 1.73
N THR A 115 8.47 18.35 0.59
CA THR A 115 7.06 18.74 0.59
C THR A 115 6.15 17.50 0.75
N ILE A 116 4.94 17.71 1.29
CA ILE A 116 3.90 16.66 1.38
C ILE A 116 3.63 16.03 0.00
N SER A 117 3.58 16.88 -1.04
CA SER A 117 3.41 16.45 -2.44
C SER A 117 4.54 15.55 -2.91
N SER A 118 5.80 15.92 -2.62
CA SER A 118 6.96 15.10 -2.96
C SER A 118 6.91 13.72 -2.29
N VAL A 119 6.51 13.64 -1.01
CA VAL A 119 6.33 12.35 -0.33
C VAL A 119 5.28 11.48 -1.05
N ASN A 120 4.12 12.04 -1.39
CA ASN A 120 3.07 11.32 -2.10
C ASN A 120 3.49 10.84 -3.50
N VAL A 121 4.23 11.67 -4.24
CA VAL A 121 4.80 11.31 -5.54
C VAL A 121 5.80 10.16 -5.37
N GLN A 122 6.70 10.23 -4.39
CA GLN A 122 7.68 9.17 -4.15
C GLN A 122 7.01 7.84 -3.77
N VAL A 123 6.00 7.85 -2.91
CA VAL A 123 5.21 6.64 -2.59
C VAL A 123 4.55 6.06 -3.83
N THR A 124 3.99 6.91 -4.71
CA THR A 124 3.38 6.48 -5.97
C THR A 124 4.41 5.82 -6.89
N LEU A 125 5.61 6.39 -6.98
CA LEU A 125 6.72 5.80 -7.74
C LEU A 125 7.17 4.46 -7.15
N CYS A 126 7.23 4.33 -5.82
CA CYS A 126 7.51 3.06 -5.15
C CYS A 126 6.47 2.00 -5.52
N GLY A 127 5.18 2.34 -5.46
CA GLY A 127 4.11 1.44 -5.89
C GLY A 127 4.24 0.98 -7.34
N ARG A 128 4.63 1.88 -8.25
CA ARG A 128 4.89 1.50 -9.65
C ARG A 128 6.05 0.50 -9.78
N LYS A 129 7.17 0.75 -9.09
CA LYS A 129 8.34 -0.15 -9.08
C LYS A 129 8.04 -1.51 -8.44
N LEU A 130 7.17 -1.56 -7.45
CA LEU A 130 6.85 -2.78 -6.72
C LEU A 130 5.60 -3.50 -7.25
N GLY A 131 4.90 -2.93 -8.24
CA GLY A 131 3.60 -3.42 -8.68
C GLY A 131 2.45 -3.15 -7.71
N ALA A 132 2.71 -2.55 -6.55
CA ALA A 132 1.74 -2.31 -5.48
C ALA A 132 0.93 -1.01 -5.65
N SER A 133 -0.30 -0.99 -5.13
CA SER A 133 -1.14 0.21 -5.07
C SER A 133 -1.53 0.56 -3.64
N GLY A 134 -1.21 1.79 -3.22
CA GLY A 134 -1.50 2.26 -1.87
C GLY A 134 -0.34 2.05 -0.90
N ARG A 135 -0.34 2.82 0.20
CA ARG A 135 0.78 2.87 1.17
C ARG A 135 1.02 1.53 1.87
N ALA A 136 -0.05 0.87 2.31
CA ALA A 136 0.05 -0.41 3.01
C ALA A 136 0.63 -1.51 2.11
N ALA A 137 0.18 -1.56 0.84
CA ALA A 137 0.70 -2.51 -0.13
C ALA A 137 2.18 -2.24 -0.50
N VAL A 138 2.58 -0.98 -0.58
CA VAL A 138 4.00 -0.61 -0.77
C VAL A 138 4.84 -1.14 0.41
N VAL A 139 4.39 -0.96 1.65
CA VAL A 139 5.09 -1.51 2.83
C VAL A 139 5.19 -3.03 2.76
N HIS A 140 4.07 -3.72 2.51
CA HIS A 140 4.07 -5.20 2.39
C HIS A 140 5.06 -5.67 1.31
N ALA A 141 5.00 -5.10 0.11
CA ALA A 141 5.87 -5.47 -1.00
C ALA A 141 7.36 -5.18 -0.70
N THR A 142 7.66 -4.14 0.08
CA THR A 142 9.05 -3.81 0.43
C THR A 142 9.64 -4.82 1.41
N PHE A 143 8.86 -5.32 2.37
CA PHE A 143 9.26 -6.45 3.24
C PHE A 143 9.36 -7.76 2.46
N ALA A 144 8.38 -8.04 1.59
CA ALA A 144 8.33 -9.28 0.82
C ALA A 144 9.47 -9.40 -0.22
N THR A 145 9.98 -8.25 -0.69
CA THR A 145 11.15 -8.20 -1.59
C THR A 145 12.47 -7.99 -0.85
N HIS A 146 12.47 -8.07 0.49
CA HIS A 146 13.65 -7.89 1.34
C HIS A 146 14.40 -6.56 1.16
N GLN A 147 13.76 -5.55 0.59
CA GLN A 147 14.35 -4.22 0.45
C GLN A 147 14.29 -3.44 1.76
N LEU A 148 13.40 -3.82 2.68
CA LEU A 148 13.37 -3.37 4.06
C LEU A 148 13.55 -4.60 4.98
N LEU A 149 14.36 -4.44 6.03
CA LEU A 149 14.53 -5.46 7.07
C LEU A 149 13.18 -5.79 7.69
N ARG A 150 12.85 -7.08 7.77
CA ARG A 150 11.61 -7.53 8.42
C ARG A 150 11.63 -7.16 9.90
N PRO A 151 10.49 -6.77 10.48
CA PRO A 151 10.42 -6.52 11.92
C PRO A 151 10.74 -7.80 12.68
N GLU A 152 11.29 -7.63 13.87
CA GLU A 152 11.50 -8.73 14.81
C GLU A 152 10.16 -9.40 15.15
N ARG A 153 10.19 -10.71 15.43
CA ARG A 153 8.99 -11.42 15.82
C ARG A 153 8.54 -10.94 17.19
N ALA A 154 7.25 -10.63 17.30
CA ALA A 154 6.63 -10.19 18.54
C ALA A 154 5.48 -11.11 18.90
N ASP A 155 5.31 -11.38 20.19
CA ASP A 155 4.18 -12.14 20.69
C ASP A 155 2.87 -11.44 20.35
N ALA A 156 1.87 -12.24 20.00
CA ALA A 156 0.55 -11.73 19.67
C ALA A 156 -0.16 -11.25 20.95
N PRO A 157 -0.95 -10.15 20.89
CA PRO A 157 -1.74 -9.69 22.04
C PRO A 157 -2.88 -10.67 22.42
N GLY A 158 -3.12 -11.69 21.59
CA GLY A 158 -4.09 -12.75 21.79
C GLY A 158 -4.21 -13.60 20.53
N GLU A 159 -5.14 -14.56 20.52
CA GLU A 159 -5.41 -15.36 19.34
C GLU A 159 -6.08 -14.53 18.23
N PHE A 160 -5.57 -14.68 17.01
CA PHE A 160 -6.16 -14.03 15.84
C PHE A 160 -7.24 -14.91 15.23
N SER A 161 -8.45 -14.37 15.11
CA SER A 161 -9.52 -15.00 14.34
C SER A 161 -9.18 -15.05 12.84
N ASP A 162 -9.82 -15.95 12.09
CA ASP A 162 -9.72 -15.97 10.62
C ASP A 162 -10.11 -14.63 9.98
N GLN A 163 -11.04 -13.90 10.61
CA GLN A 163 -11.46 -12.59 10.15
C GLN A 163 -10.34 -11.54 10.31
N HIS A 164 -9.56 -11.62 11.39
CA HIS A 164 -8.37 -10.78 11.58
C HIS A 164 -7.32 -11.08 10.51
N ILE A 165 -7.02 -12.37 10.28
CA ILE A 165 -6.03 -12.79 9.28
C ILE A 165 -6.45 -12.32 7.88
N GLU A 166 -7.72 -12.49 7.52
CA GLU A 166 -8.22 -12.05 6.21
C GLU A 166 -8.22 -10.53 6.06
N ALA A 167 -8.62 -9.77 7.10
CA ALA A 167 -8.55 -8.31 7.08
C ALA A 167 -7.10 -7.83 6.86
N TRP A 168 -6.12 -8.46 7.53
CA TRP A 168 -4.70 -8.20 7.34
C TRP A 168 -4.26 -8.41 5.91
N ARG A 169 -4.58 -9.57 5.33
CA ARG A 169 -4.23 -9.91 3.93
C ARG A 169 -4.81 -8.89 2.97
N MET A 170 -6.07 -8.49 3.17
CA MET A 170 -6.74 -7.52 2.30
C MET A 170 -6.09 -6.14 2.38
N VAL A 171 -5.69 -5.68 3.57
CA VAL A 171 -4.93 -4.43 3.73
C VAL A 171 -3.54 -4.55 3.09
N ALA A 172 -2.84 -5.67 3.29
CA ALA A 172 -1.49 -5.90 2.79
C ALA A 172 -1.42 -5.92 1.25
N ILE A 173 -2.45 -6.42 0.56
CA ILE A 173 -2.51 -6.36 -0.92
C ILE A 173 -3.06 -5.02 -1.45
N GLY A 174 -3.42 -4.08 -0.56
CA GLY A 174 -3.97 -2.78 -0.94
C GLY A 174 -5.41 -2.84 -1.45
N ALA A 175 -6.18 -3.84 -1.03
CA ALA A 175 -7.58 -3.94 -1.42
C ALA A 175 -8.38 -2.76 -0.86
N THR A 176 -9.28 -2.23 -1.69
CA THR A 176 -10.25 -1.23 -1.21
C THR A 176 -11.31 -1.90 -0.34
N SER A 177 -11.97 -1.15 0.55
CA SER A 177 -13.07 -1.69 1.37
C SER A 177 -14.20 -2.30 0.54
N ARG A 178 -14.42 -1.83 -0.69
CA ARG A 178 -15.36 -2.44 -1.63
C ARG A 178 -14.90 -3.84 -2.07
N VAL A 179 -13.63 -3.97 -2.48
CA VAL A 179 -13.06 -5.26 -2.91
C VAL A 179 -13.02 -6.23 -1.74
N TYR A 180 -12.67 -5.76 -0.55
CA TYR A 180 -12.74 -6.57 0.67
C TYR A 180 -14.15 -7.05 0.96
N ALA A 181 -15.13 -6.14 1.00
CA ALA A 181 -16.53 -6.47 1.25
C ALA A 181 -17.09 -7.51 0.26
N GLN A 182 -16.77 -7.36 -1.03
CA GLN A 182 -17.16 -8.32 -2.06
C GLN A 182 -16.56 -9.71 -1.82
N ARG A 183 -15.29 -9.78 -1.45
CA ARG A 183 -14.57 -11.04 -1.23
C ARG A 183 -15.10 -11.84 -0.04
N VAL A 184 -15.53 -11.16 1.02
CA VAL A 184 -16.06 -11.81 2.23
C VAL A 184 -17.58 -11.72 2.36
N HIS A 185 -18.26 -11.42 1.25
CA HIS A 185 -19.73 -11.36 1.16
C HIS A 185 -20.40 -10.50 2.26
N THR A 186 -19.85 -9.31 2.52
CA THR A 186 -20.38 -8.39 3.52
C THR A 186 -20.57 -6.97 2.97
N SER A 187 -21.06 -6.05 3.80
CA SER A 187 -21.18 -4.64 3.43
C SER A 187 -19.83 -3.91 3.48
N ARG A 188 -19.70 -2.82 2.72
CA ARG A 188 -18.50 -1.97 2.77
C ARG A 188 -18.23 -1.40 4.16
N GLY A 189 -19.29 -1.04 4.90
CA GLY A 189 -19.19 -0.51 6.26
C GLY A 189 -18.65 -1.56 7.23
N GLU A 190 -19.14 -2.79 7.12
CA GLU A 190 -18.65 -3.92 7.92
C GLU A 190 -17.19 -4.25 7.63
N ALA A 191 -16.79 -4.29 6.35
CA ALA A 191 -15.39 -4.46 5.97
C ALA A 191 -14.47 -3.38 6.57
N LEU A 192 -14.93 -2.11 6.63
CA LEU A 192 -14.20 -1.04 7.30
C LEU A 192 -14.12 -1.24 8.82
N ARG A 193 -15.24 -1.59 9.47
CA ARG A 193 -15.28 -1.89 10.91
C ARG A 193 -14.31 -2.99 11.28
N ARG A 194 -14.23 -4.07 10.51
CA ARG A 194 -13.29 -5.17 10.74
C ARG A 194 -11.84 -4.74 10.67
N VAL A 195 -11.46 -3.90 9.69
CA VAL A 195 -10.11 -3.36 9.60
C VAL A 195 -9.81 -2.43 10.79
N THR A 196 -10.78 -1.60 11.21
CA THR A 196 -10.61 -0.72 12.37
C THR A 196 -10.46 -1.51 13.67
N ALA A 197 -11.34 -2.49 13.92
CA ALA A 197 -11.27 -3.36 15.09
C ALA A 197 -9.95 -4.12 15.15
N LEU A 198 -9.48 -4.65 14.02
CA LEU A 198 -8.15 -5.28 13.95
C LEU A 198 -7.03 -4.29 14.28
N ARG A 199 -7.09 -3.06 13.77
CA ARG A 199 -6.09 -2.04 14.08
C ARG A 199 -6.06 -1.71 15.57
N GLU A 200 -7.21 -1.57 16.19
CA GLU A 200 -7.32 -1.31 17.63
C GLU A 200 -6.79 -2.50 18.44
N PHE A 201 -7.17 -3.72 18.07
CA PHE A 201 -6.75 -4.95 18.73
C PHE A 201 -5.22 -5.10 18.79
N VAL A 202 -4.50 -4.71 17.73
CA VAL A 202 -3.02 -4.81 17.69
C VAL A 202 -2.30 -3.48 17.97
N GLY A 203 -3.03 -2.40 18.30
CA GLY A 203 -2.41 -1.08 18.53
C GLY A 203 -1.83 -0.42 17.27
N ALA A 204 -2.33 -0.73 16.08
CA ALA A 204 -1.85 -0.17 14.82
C ALA A 204 -2.32 1.28 14.58
N VAL A 205 -1.39 2.23 14.72
CA VAL A 205 -1.59 3.67 14.40
C VAL A 205 -2.26 3.93 13.04
N ASN A 206 -1.94 3.17 11.98
CA ASN A 206 -2.60 3.28 10.67
C ASN A 206 -2.45 1.98 9.85
N ALA A 207 -3.08 1.92 8.67
CA ALA A 207 -3.07 0.71 7.84
C ALA A 207 -1.66 0.24 7.40
N PRO A 208 -0.71 1.12 7.05
CA PRO A 208 0.67 0.69 6.83
C PRO A 208 1.36 0.12 8.08
N HIS A 209 1.13 0.74 9.26
CA HIS A 209 1.65 0.19 10.52
C HIS A 209 1.05 -1.18 10.84
N LEU A 210 -0.24 -1.36 10.56
CA LEU A 210 -0.92 -2.66 10.68
C LEU A 210 -0.18 -3.74 9.87
N VAL A 211 0.28 -3.44 8.65
CA VAL A 211 1.07 -4.40 7.85
C VAL A 211 2.37 -4.78 8.53
N THR A 212 3.09 -3.82 9.11
CA THR A 212 4.33 -4.09 9.86
C THR A 212 4.07 -5.04 11.03
N LEU A 213 3.01 -4.80 11.81
CA LEU A 213 2.62 -5.69 12.91
C LEU A 213 2.18 -7.07 12.41
N GLY A 214 1.53 -7.15 11.25
CA GLY A 214 1.22 -8.43 10.61
C GLY A 214 2.45 -9.26 10.28
N TRP A 215 3.56 -8.62 9.88
CA TRP A 215 4.85 -9.30 9.72
C TRP A 215 5.48 -9.70 11.06
N ALA A 216 5.44 -8.82 12.07
CA ALA A 216 6.00 -9.09 13.39
C ALA A 216 5.30 -10.28 14.07
N HIS A 217 3.98 -10.39 13.94
CA HIS A 217 3.19 -11.49 14.49
C HIS A 217 3.11 -12.73 13.57
N GLY A 218 3.88 -12.76 12.47
CA GLY A 218 3.94 -13.90 11.56
C GLY A 218 2.65 -14.18 10.76
N GLN A 219 1.74 -13.21 10.65
CA GLN A 219 0.45 -13.35 9.94
C GLN A 219 0.55 -13.00 8.45
N LEU A 220 1.63 -12.32 8.06
CA LEU A 220 1.96 -11.99 6.68
C LEU A 220 3.29 -12.65 6.28
N ASP A 221 3.36 -13.07 5.03
CA ASP A 221 4.53 -13.69 4.43
C ASP A 221 4.71 -13.28 2.96
N ASP A 222 5.74 -13.81 2.30
CA ASP A 222 6.07 -13.49 0.91
C ASP A 222 5.03 -14.02 -0.10
N SER A 223 4.21 -15.01 0.29
CA SER A 223 3.28 -15.68 -0.62
C SER A 223 2.20 -14.73 -1.15
N LEU A 224 1.82 -13.73 -0.34
CA LEU A 224 0.80 -12.74 -0.67
C LEU A 224 1.23 -11.81 -1.81
N THR A 225 2.52 -11.53 -1.97
CA THR A 225 3.03 -10.65 -3.03
C THR A 225 2.95 -11.33 -4.41
N LYS A 226 3.08 -12.67 -4.47
CA LYS A 226 2.92 -13.45 -5.71
C LYS A 226 1.47 -13.39 -6.21
N MET A 227 0.50 -13.37 -5.30
CA MET A 227 -0.92 -13.24 -5.64
C MET A 227 -1.29 -11.83 -6.16
N ALA A 228 -0.71 -10.78 -5.56
CA ALA A 228 -1.07 -9.39 -5.90
C ALA A 228 -0.47 -8.91 -7.24
N THR A 229 0.69 -9.43 -7.64
CA THR A 229 1.38 -9.04 -8.88
C THR A 229 0.86 -9.76 -10.13
N GLY A 230 -0.11 -10.67 -9.99
CA GLY A 230 -0.61 -11.49 -11.09
C GLY A 230 0.37 -12.57 -11.54
N HIS A 231 1.51 -12.73 -10.86
CA HIS A 231 2.40 -13.88 -10.99
C HIS A 231 1.81 -15.08 -10.21
N LEU A 232 0.68 -15.60 -10.67
CA LEU A 232 0.40 -17.01 -10.46
C LEU A 232 1.40 -17.81 -11.30
N LEU A 233 2.59 -18.05 -10.75
CA LEU A 233 3.22 -19.35 -10.99
C LEU A 233 2.25 -20.37 -10.40
N ARG A 234 1.50 -20.99 -11.31
CA ARG A 234 0.72 -22.21 -11.10
C ARG A 234 1.41 -23.06 -10.03
N ALA A 235 0.84 -23.10 -8.82
CA ALA A 235 1.27 -24.09 -7.85
C ALA A 235 1.05 -25.46 -8.49
N PRO A 236 2.00 -26.40 -8.42
CA PRO A 236 1.70 -27.76 -8.81
C PRO A 236 0.56 -28.22 -7.91
N VAL A 237 -0.52 -28.66 -8.56
CA VAL A 237 -1.43 -29.63 -7.96
C VAL A 237 -0.52 -30.64 -7.28
N ARG A 238 -0.64 -30.78 -5.95
CA ARG A 238 -0.11 -31.96 -5.27
C ARG A 238 -0.79 -33.14 -5.96
N ALA A 239 -0.11 -33.71 -6.95
CA ALA A 239 -0.42 -35.01 -7.47
C ALA A 239 -0.32 -35.93 -6.27
N GLY A 240 -1.48 -36.31 -5.74
CA GLY A 240 -1.57 -37.39 -4.79
C GLY A 240 -0.84 -38.56 -5.42
N ALA A 241 0.31 -38.91 -4.82
CA ALA A 241 0.96 -40.17 -5.06
C ALA A 241 -0.02 -41.26 -4.63
N ARG A 242 -0.92 -41.65 -5.55
CA ARG A 242 -1.60 -42.93 -5.48
C ARG A 242 -0.53 -43.98 -5.77
N ARG A 243 0.17 -44.38 -4.71
CA ARG A 243 0.80 -45.69 -4.64
C ARG A 243 -0.28 -46.71 -4.99
N ARG A 244 -0.16 -47.33 -6.15
CA ARG A 244 -0.66 -48.70 -6.36
C ARG A 244 0.11 -49.57 -5.35
N GLN A 245 -0.53 -49.97 -4.27
CA GLN A 245 -0.14 -51.16 -3.53
C GLN A 245 -1.26 -52.19 -3.70
N GLY A 246 -0.84 -53.33 -4.23
CA GLY A 246 -1.69 -54.42 -4.61
C GLY A 246 -2.38 -55.07 -3.41
N ARG A 247 -3.49 -55.72 -3.74
CA ARG A 247 -4.15 -56.73 -2.93
C ARG A 247 -3.15 -57.81 -2.50
N GLY A 248 -3.07 -58.04 -1.20
CA GLY A 248 -2.47 -59.21 -0.57
C GLY A 248 -3.07 -59.34 0.83
N ARG A 249 -3.72 -60.48 1.09
CA ARG A 249 -4.59 -60.78 2.24
C ARG A 249 -3.85 -60.88 3.59
N PRO A 250 -4.59 -60.92 4.73
CA PRO A 250 -4.08 -60.81 6.09
C PRO A 250 -3.92 -62.17 6.78
N LEU A 251 -3.09 -62.24 7.85
CA LEU A 251 -3.39 -62.98 9.08
C LEU A 251 -2.32 -62.74 10.19
N ALA A 252 -2.80 -62.72 11.44
CA ALA A 252 -2.12 -63.02 12.72
C ALA A 252 -1.02 -62.04 13.19
N GLU A 253 -1.19 -61.25 14.26
CA GLU A 253 -1.33 -61.55 15.71
C GLU A 253 0.00 -61.37 16.48
N HIS A 254 -0.16 -61.03 17.77
CA HIS A 254 0.84 -60.92 18.87
C HIS A 254 1.64 -59.61 18.98
N LEU A 255 1.33 -58.70 19.93
CA LEU A 255 1.43 -58.72 21.40
C LEU A 255 2.79 -58.25 21.95
N THR A 256 2.71 -57.25 22.83
CA THR A 256 3.68 -56.84 23.88
C THR A 256 4.98 -56.19 23.37
N ARG A 257 5.53 -55.11 23.94
CA ARG A 257 5.80 -54.86 25.37
C ARG A 257 6.28 -53.40 25.57
N THR A 258 5.76 -52.74 26.60
CA THR A 258 6.27 -51.50 27.22
C THR A 258 7.42 -51.82 28.18
N PRO A 259 8.39 -50.91 28.38
CA PRO A 259 9.04 -50.77 29.69
C PRO A 259 9.05 -49.32 30.25
N PRO A 260 9.31 -49.14 31.56
CA PRO A 260 8.84 -48.03 32.39
C PRO A 260 9.93 -46.94 32.65
N PRO A 261 9.67 -45.90 33.48
CA PRO A 261 10.40 -44.64 33.48
C PRO A 261 11.62 -44.63 34.42
N GLN A 262 12.60 -43.77 34.15
CA GLN A 262 13.69 -43.48 35.09
C GLN A 262 13.55 -42.08 35.70
N GLN A 263 13.85 -42.08 37.00
CA GLN A 263 13.61 -41.06 38.02
C GLN A 263 14.68 -39.96 38.06
N HIS A 264 14.21 -38.78 38.49
CA HIS A 264 14.82 -37.82 39.42
C HIS A 264 16.36 -37.70 39.52
N GLN A 265 16.86 -36.52 39.19
CA GLN A 265 17.90 -35.88 40.00
C GLN A 265 17.47 -34.48 40.42
N HIS A 266 17.29 -34.34 41.74
CA HIS A 266 17.23 -33.11 42.51
C HIS A 266 18.67 -32.57 42.63
N VAL A 267 18.90 -31.28 42.35
CA VAL A 267 20.07 -30.54 42.85
C VAL A 267 19.57 -29.29 43.56
N ALA A 268 20.06 -29.14 44.79
CA ALA A 268 19.68 -28.13 45.75
C ALA A 268 20.37 -26.78 45.51
N ILE A 269 19.58 -25.73 45.70
CA ILE A 269 19.80 -24.50 46.48
C ILE A 269 21.25 -24.21 46.91
N GLY A 270 21.73 -23.03 46.51
CA GLY A 270 22.68 -22.23 47.28
C GLY A 270 22.25 -20.75 47.23
N PRO A 271 22.04 -20.08 48.37
CA PRO A 271 21.89 -18.63 48.42
C PRO A 271 23.20 -17.99 48.86
N ASP A 272 23.65 -16.93 48.17
CA ASP A 272 24.47 -15.93 48.85
C ASP A 272 24.56 -14.62 48.05
N GLN A 273 24.26 -13.54 48.78
CA GLN A 273 25.01 -12.26 48.86
C GLN A 273 25.24 -11.48 47.54
N THR A 274 25.14 -10.15 47.43
CA THR A 274 25.09 -9.01 48.35
C THR A 274 24.83 -7.78 47.45
N ALA A 275 23.95 -6.87 47.85
CA ALA A 275 24.27 -5.49 48.27
C ALA A 275 24.76 -4.48 47.19
N GLY A 276 24.09 -3.31 47.22
CA GLY A 276 24.59 -2.00 46.77
C GLY A 276 24.29 -1.65 45.31
N ALA A 277 23.80 -0.47 44.93
CA ALA A 277 23.52 0.80 45.60
C ALA A 277 22.77 1.69 44.56
N PRO A 278 22.25 2.88 44.94
CA PRO A 278 21.13 3.53 44.26
C PRO A 278 21.50 4.77 43.41
N HIS A 279 20.46 5.31 42.76
CA HIS A 279 20.29 6.68 42.25
C HIS A 279 21.18 7.19 41.11
N ARG A 280 20.56 7.42 39.95
CA ARG A 280 20.77 8.66 39.17
C ARG A 280 19.45 9.26 38.70
N LEU A 281 19.09 10.33 39.39
CA LEU A 281 18.18 11.38 38.94
C LEU A 281 18.76 12.03 37.68
N PHE A 282 17.96 12.20 36.64
CA PHE A 282 18.23 13.16 35.57
C PHE A 282 17.25 14.33 35.69
N PRO A 283 17.72 15.59 35.61
CA PRO A 283 16.87 16.75 35.81
C PRO A 283 16.00 17.05 34.59
N VAL A 284 14.75 17.42 34.90
CA VAL A 284 13.80 18.13 34.06
C VAL A 284 14.40 19.50 33.70
N ARG A 285 14.43 19.82 32.41
CA ARG A 285 14.77 21.16 31.92
C ARG A 285 13.50 21.78 31.33
N THR A 286 12.79 22.52 32.16
CA THR A 286 11.75 23.47 31.77
C THR A 286 12.41 24.71 31.16
N GLY A 287 12.15 24.97 29.88
CA GLY A 287 12.42 26.25 29.24
C GLY A 287 11.11 27.01 29.09
N LEU A 288 10.90 28.01 29.95
CA LEU A 288 9.95 29.10 29.75
C LEU A 288 10.60 30.08 28.77
N GLY A 289 9.96 30.31 27.63
CA GLY A 289 10.28 31.43 26.75
C GLY A 289 9.29 32.56 27.00
N GLU A 290 9.82 33.68 27.46
CA GLU A 290 9.21 35.01 27.46
C GLU A 290 8.64 35.37 26.08
N LEU A 291 7.44 35.95 26.09
CA LEU A 291 6.85 36.67 24.98
C LEU A 291 6.97 38.16 25.31
N ASP A 292 7.86 38.86 24.61
CA ASP A 292 7.73 40.28 24.34
C ASP A 292 7.15 40.43 22.92
N GLY A 293 5.99 41.11 22.82
CA GLY A 293 5.33 41.43 21.55
C GLY A 293 3.82 41.28 21.58
#